data_AF-A0A4Y2VI03-F1
#
_entry.id   AF-A0A4Y2VI03-F1
#
_cell.length_a   1.000
_cell.length_b   1.000
_cell.length_c   1.000
_cell.angle_alpha   90.00
_cell.angle_beta   90.00
_cell.angle_gamma   90.00
#
_symmetry.space_group_name_H-M   'P 1'
#
loop_
_entity.id
_entity.type
_entity.pdbx_description
1 polymer ?
#
loop_
_entity_poly.entity_id
_entity_poly.type
_entity_poly.pdbx_seq_one_letter_code
_entity_poly.pdbx_strand_id
1 'polypeptide(L)'
;ECGSRKFHHKFYVADITDPCILGRDFLQKFNFTVDLEKNEISTSKSCSVLAKKRTIIPARLACLIQGVPLVPGQFRYAITDFPSLDSQKGVLLAATLVDLEMEAIPVRVLNLSNKPKILDKGDVIATCKPVVDIVARPQEFSGAQHLQSTLENFQILNEEQRTAVRKLRNEFQNLFPTCDADVGRCNMTQHRINTGDHPPFKQYPRRLPLARKEADLVQEMVDNGIIEESSGPWASPIVLVKKKDGSTRFCVDYRKLNEITKKDSYHLS
;
A
#
# COMPACT_ATOMS: atom_id res chain seq x y z
N GLU A 1 15.44 -22.41 34.70
CA GLU A 1 14.48 -21.30 34.87
C GLU A 1 15.22 -20.00 35.15
N CYS A 2 15.09 -19.01 34.28
CA CYS A 2 15.28 -17.57 34.52
C CYS A 2 14.86 -16.90 33.19
N GLY A 3 13.60 -16.53 32.99
CA GLY A 3 13.03 -15.31 33.54
C GLY A 3 12.86 -14.30 32.41
N SER A 4 11.81 -14.49 31.60
CA SER A 4 11.39 -13.62 30.49
C SER A 4 10.93 -12.25 30.99
N ARG A 5 11.88 -11.38 31.36
CA ARG A 5 11.57 -9.99 31.75
C ARG A 5 11.47 -9.13 30.50
N LYS A 6 10.23 -8.80 30.11
CA LYS A 6 9.94 -7.73 29.13
C LYS A 6 10.10 -6.37 29.81
N PHE A 7 10.98 -5.53 29.29
CA PHE A 7 11.12 -4.14 29.75
C PHE A 7 10.20 -3.25 28.93
N HIS A 8 9.29 -2.55 29.60
CA HIS A 8 8.49 -1.50 28.99
C HIS A 8 9.21 -0.17 29.18
N HIS A 9 9.80 0.38 28.12
CA HIS A 9 10.22 1.78 28.12
C HIS A 9 9.09 2.63 27.58
N LYS A 10 8.64 3.60 28.39
CA LYS A 10 7.75 4.67 27.94
C LYS A 10 8.63 5.77 27.36
N PHE A 11 8.52 6.00 26.06
CA PHE A 11 9.11 7.18 25.42
C PHE A 11 7.98 8.18 25.19
N TYR A 12 8.19 9.42 25.63
CA TYR A 12 7.30 10.53 25.32
C TYR A 12 7.79 11.16 24.03
N VAL A 13 7.00 11.06 22.97
CA VAL A 13 7.21 11.86 21.76
C VAL A 13 6.46 13.17 21.99
N ALA A 14 7.21 14.23 22.29
CA ALA A 14 6.67 15.57 22.41
C ALA A 14 6.96 16.32 21.10
N ASP A 15 5.95 16.95 20.50
CA ASP A 15 6.15 18.03 19.54
C ASP A 15 6.67 19.24 20.32
N ILE A 16 8.00 19.30 20.48
CA ILE A 16 8.66 20.41 21.17
C ILE A 16 8.60 21.60 20.21
N THR A 17 7.65 22.50 20.46
CA THR A 17 7.53 23.80 19.77
C THR A 17 8.41 24.88 20.41
N ASP A 18 8.94 24.60 21.60
CA ASP A 18 9.85 25.50 22.31
C ASP A 18 11.31 25.34 21.81
N PRO A 19 12.07 26.44 21.66
CA PRO A 19 13.47 26.38 21.28
C PRO A 19 14.27 25.63 22.35
N CYS A 20 14.80 24.46 21.98
CA CYS A 20 15.65 23.64 22.85
C CYS A 20 17.10 23.63 22.34
N ILE A 21 18.05 23.58 23.28
CA ILE A 21 19.48 23.49 22.96
C ILE A 21 19.87 22.01 22.98
N LEU A 22 20.23 21.45 21.83
CA LEU A 22 20.78 20.11 21.73
C LEU A 22 22.30 20.16 21.99
N GLY A 23 22.74 19.45 23.02
CA GLY A 23 24.16 19.35 23.37
C GLY A 23 24.98 18.58 22.34
N ARG A 24 26.28 18.89 22.25
CA ARG A 24 27.24 18.20 21.35
C ARG A 24 27.33 16.70 21.63
N ASP A 25 27.20 16.32 22.89
CA ASP A 25 27.15 14.95 23.39
C ASP A 25 25.93 14.18 22.85
N PHE A 26 24.76 14.83 22.81
CA PHE A 26 23.56 14.29 22.20
C PHE A 26 23.73 14.10 20.69
N LEU A 27 24.23 15.14 20.01
CA LEU A 27 24.48 15.09 18.56
C LEU A 27 25.47 13.98 18.18
N GLN A 28 26.54 13.82 18.96
CA GLN A 28 27.53 12.76 18.76
C GLN A 28 26.96 11.37 19.04
N LYS A 29 26.18 11.21 20.11
CA LYS A 29 25.55 9.92 20.47
C LYS A 29 24.63 9.37 19.39
N PHE A 30 23.98 10.25 18.64
CA PHE A 30 23.01 9.89 17.60
C PHE A 30 23.51 10.12 16.17
N ASN A 31 24.83 10.35 15.99
CA ASN A 31 25.48 10.58 14.69
C ASN A 31 24.82 11.69 13.86
N PHE A 32 24.57 12.85 14.48
CA PHE A 32 24.19 14.04 13.75
C PHE A 32 25.43 14.71 13.14
N THR A 33 25.33 15.11 11.88
CA THR A 33 26.28 15.98 11.19
C THR A 33 25.70 17.38 11.12
N VAL A 34 26.50 18.37 11.54
CA VAL A 34 26.14 19.79 11.50
C VAL A 34 26.87 20.43 10.33
N ASP A 35 26.11 20.92 9.35
CA ASP A 35 26.63 21.73 8.25
C ASP A 35 26.49 23.21 8.62
N LEU A 36 27.60 23.82 9.03
CA LEU A 36 27.65 25.23 9.46
C LEU A 36 27.55 26.21 8.29
N GLU A 37 27.82 25.78 7.05
CA GLU A 37 27.68 26.65 5.87
C GLU A 37 26.21 26.78 5.47
N LYS A 38 25.44 25.69 5.62
CA LYS A 38 24.00 25.66 5.30
C LYS A 38 23.10 25.90 6.49
N ASN A 39 23.64 25.98 7.71
CA ASN A 39 22.89 26.01 8.97
C ASN A 39 21.90 24.83 9.11
N GLU A 40 22.31 23.64 8.68
CA GLU A 40 21.49 22.42 8.75
C GLU A 40 22.09 21.38 9.69
N ILE A 41 21.24 20.69 10.45
CA ILE A 41 21.62 19.55 11.27
C ILE A 41 20.95 18.31 10.65
N SER A 42 21.75 17.33 10.22
CA SER A 42 21.27 16.11 9.56
C SER A 42 21.69 14.86 10.34
N THR A 43 20.88 13.81 10.37
CA THR A 43 21.31 12.51 10.90
C THR A 43 22.07 11.77 9.80
N SER A 44 23.39 11.61 9.99
CA SER A 44 24.26 11.13 8.92
C SER A 44 24.32 9.62 8.87
N LYS A 45 23.35 9.01 8.18
CA LYS A 45 23.53 7.71 7.52
C LYS A 45 22.74 7.64 6.23
N SER A 46 22.93 8.58 5.30
CA SER A 46 22.42 8.42 3.94
C SER A 46 23.48 7.77 3.04
N CYS A 47 23.13 6.72 2.30
CA CYS A 47 24.02 6.08 1.33
C CYS A 47 23.54 6.41 -0.09
N SER A 48 24.44 6.81 -1.00
CA SER A 48 24.05 7.00 -2.40
C SER A 48 24.12 5.68 -3.16
N VAL A 49 23.17 5.43 -4.06
CA VAL A 49 23.14 4.26 -4.94
C VAL A 49 23.51 4.70 -6.34
N LEU A 50 24.49 4.03 -6.93
CA LEU A 50 25.00 4.30 -8.27
C LEU A 50 24.48 3.30 -9.29
N ALA A 51 24.23 3.72 -10.53
CA ALA A 51 23.87 2.81 -11.61
C ALA A 51 24.98 1.79 -11.89
N LYS A 52 24.66 0.49 -11.80
CA LYS A 52 25.59 -0.64 -12.06
C LYS A 52 26.04 -0.67 -13.53
N LYS A 53 25.17 -0.25 -14.44
CA LYS A 53 25.39 -0.24 -15.89
C LYS A 53 24.62 0.89 -16.57
N ARG A 54 25.08 1.25 -17.77
CA ARG A 54 24.37 2.19 -18.65
C ARG A 54 22.96 1.66 -18.93
N THR A 55 21.95 2.48 -18.65
CA THR A 55 20.54 2.10 -18.79
C THR A 55 19.76 3.24 -19.44
N ILE A 56 18.91 2.88 -20.40
CA ILE A 56 18.01 3.83 -21.06
C ILE A 56 16.63 3.65 -20.45
N ILE A 57 16.08 4.72 -19.87
CA ILE A 57 14.71 4.77 -19.37
C ILE A 57 13.84 5.32 -20.51
N PRO A 58 12.99 4.50 -21.15
CA PRO A 58 12.15 4.97 -22.25
C PRO A 58 11.20 6.09 -21.81
N ALA A 59 10.75 6.91 -22.75
CA ALA A 59 9.76 7.95 -22.48
C ALA A 59 8.45 7.33 -21.94
N ARG A 60 7.82 7.99 -20.95
CA ARG A 60 6.52 7.60 -20.37
C ARG A 60 6.45 6.17 -19.79
N LEU A 61 7.58 5.55 -19.47
CA LEU A 61 7.62 4.17 -18.98
C LEU A 61 8.35 4.03 -17.64
N ALA A 62 7.96 2.99 -16.91
CA ALA A 62 8.65 2.54 -15.71
C ALA A 62 9.75 1.52 -16.10
N CYS A 63 10.90 1.61 -15.45
CA CYS A 63 12.04 0.73 -15.65
C CYS A 63 12.65 0.35 -14.29
N LEU A 64 13.22 -0.84 -14.22
CA LEU A 64 13.99 -1.29 -13.07
C LEU A 64 15.48 -1.15 -13.38
N ILE A 65 16.18 -0.33 -12.60
CA ILE A 65 17.61 -0.10 -12.73
C ILE A 65 18.33 -0.85 -11.61
N GLN A 66 19.45 -1.47 -11.93
CA GLN A 66 20.31 -2.09 -10.92
C GLN A 66 21.29 -1.04 -10.39
N GLY A 67 21.26 -0.87 -9.07
CA GLY A 67 22.11 0.03 -8.33
C GLY A 67 23.19 -0.70 -7.51
N VAL A 68 24.25 0.00 -7.17
CA VAL A 68 25.31 -0.45 -6.25
C VAL A 68 25.48 0.63 -5.17
N PRO A 69 25.51 0.28 -3.87
CA PRO A 69 25.72 1.28 -2.83
C PRO A 69 27.14 1.85 -2.93
N LEU A 70 27.27 3.17 -2.83
CA LEU A 70 28.55 3.88 -2.85
C LEU A 70 29.43 3.47 -1.66
N VAL A 71 28.80 3.29 -0.49
CA VAL A 71 29.46 2.84 0.75
C VAL A 71 28.70 1.63 1.28
N PRO A 72 29.11 0.40 0.93
CA PRO A 72 28.51 -0.81 1.47
C PRO A 72 28.76 -0.92 2.99
N GLY A 73 27.80 -1.49 3.72
CA GLY A 73 27.95 -1.82 5.15
C GLY A 73 27.59 -0.72 6.16
N GLN A 74 27.04 0.42 5.73
CA GLN A 74 26.64 1.49 6.65
C GLN A 74 25.38 1.12 7.47
N PHE A 75 24.47 0.35 6.85
CA PHE A 75 23.24 -0.22 7.42
C PHE A 75 22.73 -1.33 6.48
N ARG A 76 21.96 -2.29 7.02
CA ARG A 76 21.45 -3.43 6.24
C ARG A 76 20.22 -3.05 5.41
N TYR A 77 19.22 -2.41 6.01
CA TYR A 77 17.98 -2.04 5.32
C TYR A 77 17.86 -0.55 5.12
N ALA A 78 17.40 -0.15 3.94
CA ALA A 78 17.23 1.24 3.56
C ALA A 78 15.94 1.49 2.78
N ILE A 79 15.44 2.72 2.83
CA ILE A 79 14.41 3.19 1.89
C ILE A 79 15.10 4.05 0.84
N THR A 80 14.89 3.73 -0.43
CA THR A 80 15.35 4.57 -1.53
C THR A 80 14.51 5.85 -1.59
N ASP A 81 15.17 6.99 -1.64
CA ASP A 81 14.59 8.31 -1.69
C ASP A 81 15.32 9.15 -2.76
N PHE A 82 14.67 10.21 -3.21
CA PHE A 82 15.20 11.08 -4.24
C PHE A 82 16.52 11.73 -3.78
N PRO A 83 17.57 11.73 -4.62
CA PRO A 83 18.75 12.54 -4.33
C PRO A 83 18.30 14.01 -4.22
N SER A 84 18.50 14.61 -3.05
CA SER A 84 17.97 15.93 -2.68
C SER A 84 18.66 17.10 -3.39
N LEU A 85 19.48 16.86 -4.41
CA LEU A 85 20.10 17.90 -5.21
C LEU A 85 20.07 17.47 -6.69
N ASP A 86 19.54 18.35 -7.52
CA ASP A 86 19.26 18.20 -8.95
C ASP A 86 18.14 17.23 -9.35
N SER A 87 16.96 17.85 -9.41
CA SER A 87 15.87 17.53 -10.31
C SER A 87 16.40 17.08 -11.67
N GLN A 88 16.54 15.77 -11.82
CA GLN A 88 16.58 15.10 -13.10
C GLN A 88 15.17 15.22 -13.72
N LYS A 89 14.78 16.45 -14.10
CA LYS A 89 13.45 16.88 -14.61
C LYS A 89 12.77 15.75 -15.39
N GLY A 90 11.65 15.27 -14.86
CA GLY A 90 10.81 14.27 -15.51
C GLY A 90 11.10 12.81 -15.16
N VAL A 91 11.89 12.50 -14.13
CA VAL A 91 12.08 11.12 -13.66
C VAL A 91 11.70 11.00 -12.18
N LEU A 92 10.79 10.07 -11.86
CA LEU A 92 10.35 9.72 -10.52
C LEU A 92 11.00 8.44 -10.04
N LEU A 93 11.36 8.40 -8.75
CA LEU A 93 11.86 7.23 -8.05
C LEU A 93 10.75 6.67 -7.15
N ALA A 94 10.53 5.36 -7.20
CA ALA A 94 9.62 4.71 -6.25
C ALA A 94 10.37 4.43 -4.94
N ALA A 95 9.84 4.93 -3.83
CA ALA A 95 10.37 4.58 -2.52
C ALA A 95 10.25 3.07 -2.29
N THR A 96 11.38 2.41 -2.13
CA THR A 96 11.47 0.95 -2.03
C THR A 96 12.34 0.57 -0.84
N LEU A 97 11.87 -0.38 -0.04
CA LEU A 97 12.67 -1.01 1.00
C LEU A 97 13.68 -1.94 0.34
N VAL A 98 14.96 -1.71 0.58
CA VAL A 98 16.06 -2.44 -0.04
C VAL A 98 17.03 -2.98 1.01
N ASP A 99 17.58 -4.17 0.75
CA ASP A 99 18.70 -4.74 1.50
C ASP A 99 20.00 -4.34 0.80
N LEU A 100 20.84 -3.56 1.50
CA LEU A 100 22.12 -3.05 1.00
C LEU A 100 23.24 -4.11 1.06
N GLU A 101 23.00 -5.28 1.65
CA GLU A 101 23.93 -6.43 1.58
C GLU A 101 23.85 -7.16 0.23
N MET A 102 22.81 -6.89 -0.59
CA MET A 102 22.72 -7.47 -1.92
C MET A 102 23.73 -6.85 -2.90
N GLU A 103 24.27 -7.68 -3.79
CA GLU A 103 25.23 -7.26 -4.83
C GLU A 103 24.64 -6.27 -5.86
N ALA A 104 23.31 -6.23 -5.99
CA ALA A 104 22.60 -5.29 -6.85
C ALA A 104 21.27 -4.88 -6.21
N ILE A 105 21.11 -3.58 -5.99
CA ILE A 105 19.89 -3.00 -5.42
C ILE A 105 18.91 -2.70 -6.56
N PRO A 106 17.68 -3.25 -6.54
CA PRO A 106 16.67 -2.92 -7.53
C PRO A 106 16.11 -1.53 -7.25
N VAL A 107 16.21 -0.63 -8.23
CA VAL A 107 15.73 0.75 -8.13
C VAL A 107 14.66 0.98 -9.20
N ARG A 108 13.41 1.14 -8.78
CA ARG A 108 12.29 1.35 -9.70
C ARG A 108 12.13 2.83 -10.02
N VAL A 109 12.19 3.13 -11.31
CA VAL A 109 12.22 4.51 -11.82
C VAL A 109 11.14 4.67 -12.88
N LEU A 110 10.46 5.82 -12.90
CA LEU A 110 9.41 6.19 -13.84
C LEU A 110 9.81 7.45 -14.59
N ASN A 111 9.91 7.37 -15.91
CA ASN A 111 10.17 8.53 -16.75
C ASN A 111 8.84 9.17 -17.19
N LEU A 112 8.56 10.35 -16.65
CA LEU A 112 7.43 11.20 -17.03
C LEU A 112 7.72 12.08 -18.25
N SER A 113 8.96 12.14 -18.75
CA SER A 113 9.28 12.93 -19.92
C SER A 113 8.88 12.23 -21.22
N ASN A 114 8.70 13.02 -22.28
CA ASN A 114 8.42 12.53 -23.64
C ASN A 114 9.69 12.07 -24.38
N LYS A 115 10.86 12.08 -23.71
CA LYS A 115 12.13 11.67 -24.30
C LYS A 115 12.76 10.55 -23.46
N PRO A 116 13.46 9.59 -24.08
CA PRO A 116 14.22 8.61 -23.31
C PRO A 116 15.31 9.31 -22.52
N LYS A 117 15.58 8.82 -21.31
CA LYS A 117 16.66 9.31 -20.46
C LYS A 117 17.75 8.27 -20.33
N ILE A 118 18.99 8.68 -20.54
CA ILE A 118 20.15 7.80 -20.44
C ILE A 118 20.79 8.05 -19.08
N LEU A 119 21.00 6.97 -18.34
CA LEU A 119 21.83 6.94 -17.14
C LEU A 119 23.08 6.16 -17.47
N ASP A 120 24.24 6.76 -17.23
CA ASP A 120 25.52 6.13 -17.42
C ASP A 120 25.94 5.36 -16.16
N LYS A 121 26.89 4.43 -16.33
CA LYS A 121 27.41 3.65 -15.21
C LYS A 121 28.09 4.60 -14.22
N GLY A 122 27.72 4.52 -12.94
CA GLY A 122 28.25 5.38 -11.89
C GLY A 122 27.38 6.60 -11.58
N ASP A 123 26.32 6.86 -12.34
CA ASP A 123 25.38 7.95 -12.02
C ASP A 123 24.64 7.66 -10.72
N VAL A 124 24.44 8.69 -9.90
CA VAL A 124 23.62 8.58 -8.67
C VAL A 124 22.16 8.45 -9.06
N ILE A 125 21.54 7.31 -8.73
CA ILE A 125 20.15 6.98 -9.09
C ILE A 125 19.18 7.09 -7.90
N ALA A 126 19.68 6.97 -6.67
CA ALA A 126 18.89 7.09 -5.46
C ALA A 126 19.78 7.46 -4.27
N THR A 127 19.17 8.06 -3.25
CA THR A 127 19.74 8.15 -1.91
C THR A 127 18.99 7.22 -0.97
N CYS A 128 19.68 6.51 -0.12
CA CYS A 128 19.14 5.52 0.80
C CYS A 128 19.12 6.11 2.20
N LYS A 129 17.93 6.19 2.81
CA LYS A 129 17.77 6.52 4.23
C LYS A 129 17.71 5.22 5.06
N PRO A 130 18.35 5.18 6.23
CA PRO A 130 18.43 3.97 7.04
C PRO A 130 17.05 3.70 7.64
N VAL A 131 16.65 2.42 7.68
CA VAL A 131 15.42 2.04 8.37
C VAL A 131 15.71 1.90 9.87
N VAL A 132 15.06 2.73 10.68
CA VAL A 132 15.25 2.78 12.14
C VAL A 132 14.45 1.69 12.84
N ASP A 133 13.28 1.32 12.29
CA ASP A 133 12.44 0.26 12.84
C ASP A 133 11.59 -0.39 11.72
N ILE A 134 11.52 -1.72 11.71
CA ILE A 134 10.59 -2.48 10.85
C ILE A 134 9.50 -3.00 11.78
N VAL A 135 8.47 -2.19 11.99
CA VAL A 135 7.31 -2.60 12.78
C VAL A 135 6.43 -3.48 11.91
N ALA A 136 6.64 -4.79 11.98
CA ALA A 136 5.61 -5.74 11.61
C ALA A 136 4.46 -5.57 12.60
N ARG A 137 3.46 -4.74 12.28
CA ARG A 137 2.22 -4.70 13.06
C ARG A 137 1.56 -6.06 12.83
N PRO A 138 1.48 -6.94 13.85
CA PRO A 138 0.59 -8.08 13.74
C PRO A 138 -0.81 -7.48 13.80
N GLN A 139 -1.49 -7.38 12.67
CA GLN A 139 -2.94 -7.35 12.74
C GLN A 139 -3.33 -8.74 13.22
N GLU A 140 -3.85 -8.83 14.45
CA GLU A 140 -4.52 -10.03 14.94
C GLU A 140 -5.75 -10.26 14.07
N PHE A 141 -5.59 -10.95 12.94
CA PHE A 141 -6.69 -11.42 12.13
C PHE A 141 -7.08 -12.82 12.58
N SER A 142 -8.26 -12.96 13.16
CA SER A 142 -8.84 -14.23 13.60
C SER A 142 -9.38 -15.09 12.45
N GLY A 143 -8.83 -14.96 11.24
CA GLY A 143 -9.33 -15.59 10.00
C GLY A 143 -8.79 -17.00 9.70
N ALA A 144 -8.44 -17.79 10.72
CA ALA A 144 -7.79 -19.10 10.52
C ALA A 144 -8.72 -20.20 9.94
N GLN A 145 -10.03 -20.01 9.95
CA GLN A 145 -11.00 -21.07 9.68
C GLN A 145 -11.44 -21.16 8.20
N HIS A 146 -11.24 -20.09 7.42
CA HIS A 146 -11.66 -19.97 6.01
C HIS A 146 -11.03 -21.01 5.06
N LEU A 147 -9.75 -21.28 5.30
CA LEU A 147 -8.82 -21.57 4.21
C LEU A 147 -8.33 -23.03 4.17
N GLN A 148 -8.80 -23.93 5.05
CA GLN A 148 -8.43 -25.36 4.93
C GLN A 148 -9.08 -26.01 3.71
N SER A 149 -10.30 -25.62 3.35
CA SER A 149 -11.09 -26.20 2.26
C SER A 149 -10.52 -25.95 0.86
N THR A 150 -9.74 -24.89 0.63
CA THR A 150 -9.13 -24.63 -0.69
C THR A 150 -7.97 -25.60 -0.98
N LEU A 151 -7.27 -26.09 0.04
CA LEU A 151 -6.11 -26.99 -0.14
C LEU A 151 -6.54 -28.43 -0.51
N GLU A 152 -7.69 -28.88 0.00
CA GLU A 152 -8.21 -30.22 -0.26
C GLU A 152 -8.65 -30.43 -1.71
N ASN A 153 -8.98 -29.34 -2.43
CA ASN A 153 -9.40 -29.40 -3.83
C ASN A 153 -8.24 -29.48 -4.84
N PHE A 154 -6.99 -29.34 -4.41
CA PHE A 154 -5.83 -29.50 -5.29
C PHE A 154 -5.35 -30.96 -5.34
N GLN A 155 -6.19 -31.84 -5.88
CA GLN A 155 -5.82 -33.23 -6.17
C GLN A 155 -4.75 -33.36 -7.27
N ILE A 156 -4.47 -32.27 -8.00
CA ILE A 156 -3.56 -32.21 -9.15
C ILE A 156 -2.11 -31.86 -8.73
N LEU A 157 -1.88 -31.39 -7.50
CA LEU A 157 -0.56 -30.93 -7.06
C LEU A 157 0.25 -32.03 -6.37
N ASN A 158 1.54 -32.12 -6.71
CA ASN A 158 2.50 -33.01 -6.04
C ASN A 158 2.84 -32.48 -4.64
N GLU A 159 3.37 -33.34 -3.76
CA GLU A 159 3.68 -32.98 -2.36
C GLU A 159 4.67 -31.81 -2.20
N GLU A 160 5.66 -31.69 -3.09
CA GLU A 160 6.57 -30.54 -3.11
C GLU A 160 5.83 -29.23 -3.43
N GLN A 161 4.93 -29.26 -4.42
CA GLN A 161 4.13 -28.10 -4.81
C GLN A 161 3.15 -27.72 -3.70
N ARG A 162 2.53 -28.71 -3.04
CA ARG A 162 1.66 -28.47 -1.87
C ARG A 162 2.42 -27.79 -0.74
N THR A 163 3.66 -28.22 -0.49
CA THR A 163 4.52 -27.63 0.54
C THR A 163 4.90 -26.19 0.18
N ALA A 164 5.27 -25.94 -1.07
CA ALA A 164 5.57 -24.60 -1.56
C ALA A 164 4.36 -23.65 -1.47
N VAL A 165 3.17 -24.12 -1.86
CA VAL A 165 1.92 -23.34 -1.76
C VAL A 165 1.55 -23.03 -0.30
N ARG A 166 1.71 -24.00 0.61
CA ARG A 166 1.50 -23.74 2.06
C ARG A 166 2.47 -22.69 2.59
N LYS A 167 3.75 -22.78 2.21
CA LYS A 167 4.76 -21.80 2.62
C LYS A 167 4.41 -20.39 2.12
N LEU A 168 4.11 -20.26 0.83
CA LEU A 168 3.72 -19.00 0.21
C LEU A 168 2.48 -18.40 0.87
N ARG A 169 1.47 -19.23 1.14
CA ARG A 169 0.24 -18.76 1.79
C ARG A 169 0.47 -18.30 3.23
N ASN A 170 1.30 -19.01 4.00
CA ASN A 170 1.64 -18.58 5.36
C ASN A 170 2.43 -17.27 5.36
N GLU A 171 3.31 -17.08 4.38
CA GLU A 171 4.09 -15.86 4.20
C GLU A 171 3.20 -14.67 3.78
N PHE A 172 2.24 -14.90 2.89
CA PHE A 172 1.38 -13.86 2.32
C PHE A 172 -0.07 -13.95 2.79
N GLN A 173 -0.32 -14.43 4.00
CA GLN A 173 -1.68 -14.67 4.50
C GLN A 173 -2.56 -13.41 4.43
N ASN A 174 -1.97 -12.24 4.64
CA ASN A 174 -2.66 -10.94 4.63
C ASN A 174 -3.06 -10.46 3.22
N LEU A 175 -2.57 -11.10 2.15
CA LEU A 175 -2.93 -10.74 0.77
C LEU A 175 -4.16 -11.50 0.27
N PHE A 176 -4.54 -12.58 0.96
CA PHE A 176 -5.65 -13.43 0.54
C PHE A 176 -6.86 -13.18 1.45
N PRO A 177 -8.04 -12.91 0.89
CA PRO A 177 -9.25 -12.80 1.69
C PRO A 177 -9.51 -14.14 2.38
N THR A 178 -9.77 -14.09 3.68
CA THR A 178 -10.05 -15.26 4.50
C THR A 178 -11.50 -15.72 4.36
N CYS A 179 -12.41 -14.84 3.94
CA CYS A 179 -13.79 -15.14 3.58
C CYS A 179 -14.41 -14.04 2.70
N ASP A 180 -15.64 -14.27 2.22
CA ASP A 180 -16.39 -13.29 1.40
C ASP A 180 -16.65 -11.97 2.14
N ALA A 181 -16.63 -11.96 3.47
CA ALA A 181 -16.76 -10.77 4.31
C ALA A 181 -15.42 -10.04 4.55
N ASP A 182 -14.30 -10.62 4.14
CA ASP A 182 -12.95 -10.03 4.26
C ASP A 182 -12.71 -9.04 3.12
N VAL A 183 -13.46 -7.95 3.16
CA VAL A 183 -13.36 -6.84 2.20
C VAL A 183 -12.27 -5.86 2.64
N GLY A 184 -11.21 -5.77 1.83
CA GLY A 184 -10.17 -4.76 2.03
C GLY A 184 -10.70 -3.33 1.90
N ARG A 185 -10.09 -2.39 2.64
CA ARG A 185 -10.43 -0.96 2.61
C ARG A 185 -9.25 -0.11 2.16
N CYS A 186 -9.43 0.69 1.10
CA CYS A 186 -8.43 1.65 0.65
C CYS A 186 -8.77 3.06 1.17
N ASN A 187 -7.91 3.62 2.02
CA ASN A 187 -8.08 4.97 2.57
C ASN A 187 -7.30 6.05 1.81
N MET A 188 -6.62 5.69 0.71
CA MET A 188 -5.74 6.63 -0.01
C MET A 188 -6.49 7.70 -0.81
N THR A 189 -7.73 7.42 -1.25
CA THR A 189 -8.51 8.33 -2.10
C THR A 189 -10.00 8.05 -1.93
N GLN A 190 -10.81 9.10 -1.97
CA GLN A 190 -12.27 9.00 -2.04
C GLN A 190 -12.72 9.20 -3.48
N HIS A 191 -13.60 8.32 -3.96
CA HIS A 191 -14.16 8.43 -5.30
C HIS A 191 -15.42 9.30 -5.28
N ARG A 192 -15.49 10.28 -6.19
CA ARG A 192 -16.67 11.14 -6.36
C ARG A 192 -17.36 10.81 -7.68
N ILE A 193 -18.62 10.39 -7.61
CA ILE A 193 -19.47 10.17 -8.78
C ILE A 193 -19.98 11.53 -9.28
N ASN A 194 -19.71 11.86 -10.54
CA ASN A 194 -20.12 13.13 -11.14
C ASN A 194 -21.45 12.98 -11.88
N THR A 195 -22.54 13.46 -11.28
CA THR A 195 -23.89 13.49 -11.86
C THR A 195 -24.23 14.83 -12.54
N GLY A 196 -23.26 15.74 -12.69
CA GLY A 196 -23.49 17.10 -13.20
C GLY A 196 -24.47 17.88 -12.31
N ASP A 197 -25.38 18.63 -12.96
CA ASP A 197 -26.40 19.45 -12.29
C ASP A 197 -27.75 18.72 -12.14
N HIS A 198 -27.76 17.40 -12.29
CA HIS A 198 -28.99 16.62 -12.24
C HIS A 198 -29.60 16.63 -10.82
N PRO A 199 -30.90 16.93 -10.66
CA PRO A 199 -31.55 16.91 -9.35
C PRO A 199 -31.58 15.49 -8.76
N PRO A 200 -31.60 15.35 -7.42
CA PRO A 200 -31.68 14.05 -6.78
C PRO A 200 -32.99 13.34 -7.14
N PHE A 201 -32.93 12.01 -7.21
CA PHE A 201 -34.12 11.19 -7.38
C PHE A 201 -34.23 10.13 -6.27
N LYS A 202 -35.48 9.78 -5.94
CA LYS A 202 -35.83 8.70 -5.03
C LYS A 202 -36.59 7.62 -5.78
N GLN A 203 -35.96 6.47 -6.01
CA GLN A 203 -36.65 5.29 -6.52
C GLN A 203 -37.23 4.50 -5.35
N TYR A 204 -38.51 4.13 -5.48
CA TYR A 204 -39.17 3.32 -4.45
C TYR A 204 -38.67 1.87 -4.49
N PRO A 205 -38.41 1.23 -3.33
CA PRO A 205 -38.07 -0.18 -3.26
C PRO A 205 -39.10 -1.07 -3.98
N ARG A 206 -38.65 -2.10 -4.70
CA ARG A 206 -39.60 -3.03 -5.31
C ARG A 206 -40.24 -3.91 -4.24
N ARG A 207 -41.49 -4.32 -4.46
CA ARG A 207 -42.12 -5.37 -3.64
C ARG A 207 -41.35 -6.67 -3.86
N LEU A 208 -40.59 -7.08 -2.84
CA LEU A 208 -39.78 -8.30 -2.87
C LEU A 208 -40.53 -9.40 -2.08
N PRO A 209 -40.65 -10.63 -2.62
CA PRO A 209 -41.41 -11.70 -1.95
C PRO A 209 -40.83 -12.25 -0.64
N LEU A 210 -39.74 -11.70 -0.06
CA LEU A 210 -39.08 -12.27 1.12
C LEU A 210 -38.33 -11.18 1.94
N ALA A 211 -39.06 -10.37 2.72
CA ALA A 211 -38.50 -9.29 3.53
C ALA A 211 -37.45 -9.74 4.59
N ARG A 212 -37.40 -11.03 4.94
CA ARG A 212 -36.48 -11.56 5.97
C ARG A 212 -35.04 -11.69 5.49
N LYS A 213 -34.81 -12.05 4.21
CA LYS A 213 -33.45 -12.22 3.67
C LYS A 213 -32.73 -10.89 3.43
N GLU A 214 -33.48 -9.81 3.22
CA GLU A 214 -32.90 -8.48 3.02
C GLU A 214 -32.33 -7.94 4.32
N ALA A 215 -33.07 -8.06 5.42
CA ALA A 215 -32.64 -7.57 6.72
C ALA A 215 -31.33 -8.22 7.18
N ASP A 216 -31.22 -9.55 7.06
CA ASP A 216 -30.02 -10.28 7.46
C ASP A 216 -28.78 -9.85 6.65
N LEU A 217 -28.92 -9.72 5.32
CA LEU A 217 -27.84 -9.28 4.44
C LEU A 217 -27.44 -7.81 4.67
N VAL A 218 -28.42 -6.94 4.92
CA VAL A 218 -28.16 -5.52 5.21
C VAL A 218 -27.41 -5.39 6.53
N GLN A 219 -27.83 -6.13 7.57
CA GLN A 219 -27.14 -6.10 8.85
C GLN A 219 -25.70 -6.59 8.73
N GLU A 220 -25.46 -7.69 8.01
CA GLU A 220 -24.10 -8.18 7.73
C GLU A 220 -23.22 -7.11 7.05
N MET A 221 -23.76 -6.37 6.08
CA MET A 221 -23.03 -5.30 5.39
C MET A 221 -22.75 -4.09 6.31
N VAL A 222 -23.66 -3.79 7.24
CA VAL A 222 -23.45 -2.75 8.27
C VAL A 222 -22.35 -3.18 9.24
N ASP A 223 -22.43 -4.41 9.75
CA ASP A 223 -21.46 -4.96 10.71
C ASP A 223 -20.05 -5.04 10.10
N ASN A 224 -19.95 -5.35 8.80
CA ASN A 224 -18.71 -5.36 8.03
C ASN A 224 -18.23 -3.96 7.60
N GLY A 225 -18.97 -2.89 7.90
CA GLY A 225 -18.61 -1.51 7.56
C GLY A 225 -18.62 -1.20 6.06
N ILE A 226 -19.38 -1.97 5.26
CA ILE A 226 -19.53 -1.78 3.82
C ILE A 226 -20.56 -0.67 3.53
N ILE A 227 -21.61 -0.60 4.35
CA ILE A 227 -22.68 0.40 4.25
C ILE A 227 -22.89 1.10 5.59
N GLU A 228 -23.50 2.28 5.54
CA GLU A 228 -23.87 3.07 6.71
C GLU A 228 -25.27 3.67 6.54
N GLU A 229 -25.92 4.01 7.65
CA GLU A 229 -27.19 4.72 7.59
C GLU A 229 -27.00 6.13 6.99
N SER A 230 -27.86 6.49 6.04
CA SER A 230 -27.83 7.81 5.42
C SER A 230 -29.25 8.35 5.22
N SER A 231 -29.39 9.68 5.32
CA SER A 231 -30.63 10.42 5.10
C SER A 231 -30.59 11.21 3.77
N GLY A 232 -29.84 10.71 2.79
CA GLY A 232 -29.61 11.38 1.51
C GLY A 232 -30.88 11.47 0.63
N PRO A 233 -30.98 12.50 -0.24
CA PRO A 233 -32.12 12.66 -1.16
C PRO A 233 -32.08 11.70 -2.35
N TRP A 234 -30.95 10.99 -2.54
CA TRP A 234 -30.76 9.98 -3.58
C TRP A 234 -31.13 8.60 -3.05
N ALA A 235 -31.95 7.85 -3.80
CA ALA A 235 -32.24 6.46 -3.44
C ALA A 235 -32.40 5.58 -4.70
N SER A 236 -31.72 4.45 -4.68
CA SER A 236 -31.84 3.37 -5.66
C SER A 236 -32.36 2.11 -4.96
N PRO A 237 -33.22 1.30 -5.60
CA PRO A 237 -33.85 0.17 -4.93
C PRO A 237 -32.91 -1.04 -4.87
N ILE A 238 -33.00 -1.80 -3.78
CA ILE A 238 -32.33 -3.10 -3.62
C ILE A 238 -33.03 -4.12 -4.51
N VAL A 239 -32.23 -5.01 -5.10
CA VAL A 239 -32.66 -6.13 -5.94
C VAL A 239 -31.93 -7.37 -5.48
N LEU A 240 -32.69 -8.40 -5.11
CA LEU A 240 -32.16 -9.70 -4.76
C LEU A 240 -32.17 -10.62 -5.98
N VAL A 241 -31.00 -11.16 -6.35
CA VAL A 241 -30.83 -12.05 -7.51
C VAL A 241 -30.39 -13.43 -7.03
N LYS A 242 -31.03 -14.49 -7.52
CA LYS A 242 -30.60 -15.87 -7.21
C LYS A 242 -29.33 -16.22 -7.98
N LYS A 243 -28.30 -16.71 -7.29
CA LYS A 243 -27.12 -17.33 -7.88
C LYS A 243 -27.49 -18.73 -8.42
N LYS A 244 -26.60 -19.29 -9.25
CA LYS A 244 -26.71 -20.68 -9.73
C LYS A 244 -26.67 -21.70 -8.58
N ASP A 245 -25.96 -21.40 -7.50
CA ASP A 245 -25.86 -22.23 -6.29
C ASP A 245 -27.09 -22.14 -5.36
N GLY A 246 -28.11 -21.36 -5.73
CA GLY A 246 -29.33 -21.17 -4.93
C GLY A 246 -29.24 -20.08 -3.85
N SER A 247 -28.04 -19.54 -3.57
CA SER A 247 -27.86 -18.39 -2.69
C SER A 247 -28.38 -17.10 -3.34
N THR A 248 -28.50 -16.02 -2.55
CA THR A 248 -29.01 -14.73 -3.01
C THR A 248 -27.89 -13.70 -3.06
N ARG A 249 -27.79 -12.93 -4.14
CA ARG A 249 -26.92 -11.75 -4.26
C ARG A 249 -27.70 -10.51 -3.88
N PHE A 250 -27.12 -9.72 -2.98
CA PHE A 250 -27.51 -8.33 -2.77
C PHE A 250 -27.04 -7.49 -3.95
N CYS A 251 -27.97 -6.83 -4.64
CA CYS A 251 -27.65 -5.91 -5.73
C CYS A 251 -28.45 -4.61 -5.55
N VAL A 252 -27.94 -3.51 -6.10
CA VAL A 252 -28.66 -2.23 -6.13
C VAL A 252 -28.86 -1.83 -7.59
N ASP A 253 -30.08 -1.42 -7.95
CA ASP A 253 -30.40 -1.03 -9.32
C ASP A 253 -29.94 0.40 -9.62
N TYR A 254 -28.67 0.54 -10.01
CA TYR A 254 -28.07 1.84 -10.36
C TYR A 254 -28.34 2.28 -11.80
N ARG A 255 -29.26 1.66 -12.55
CA ARG A 255 -29.44 2.01 -13.98
C ARG A 255 -29.74 3.50 -14.21
N LYS A 256 -30.66 4.08 -13.43
CA LYS A 256 -30.95 5.52 -13.50
C LYS A 256 -29.76 6.39 -13.09
N LEU A 257 -29.01 5.98 -12.08
CA LEU A 257 -27.80 6.71 -11.65
C LEU A 257 -26.73 6.67 -12.75
N ASN A 258 -26.53 5.51 -13.38
CA ASN A 258 -25.55 5.32 -14.43
C ASN A 258 -25.86 6.11 -15.70
N GLU A 259 -27.15 6.31 -16.03
CA GLU A 259 -27.60 7.13 -17.17
C GLU A 259 -27.22 8.61 -17.01
N ILE A 260 -27.25 9.13 -15.78
CA ILE A 260 -26.92 10.54 -15.49
C ILE A 260 -25.45 10.75 -15.10
N THR A 261 -24.70 9.67 -14.86
CA THR A 261 -23.29 9.76 -14.48
C THR A 261 -22.45 10.13 -15.69
N LYS A 262 -21.64 11.18 -15.56
CA LYS A 262 -20.65 11.57 -16.57
C LYS A 262 -19.58 10.47 -16.63
N LYS A 263 -19.45 9.83 -17.79
CA LYS A 263 -18.48 8.76 -18.02
C LYS A 263 -17.07 9.36 -18.12
N ASP A 264 -16.14 8.82 -17.35
CA ASP A 264 -14.73 9.13 -17.55
C ASP A 264 -14.18 8.41 -18.78
N SER A 265 -13.28 9.06 -19.51
CA SER A 265 -12.60 8.53 -20.69
C SER A 265 -11.43 7.60 -20.33
N TYR A 266 -11.59 6.78 -19.30
CA TYR A 266 -10.57 5.79 -18.93
C TYR A 266 -10.69 4.56 -19.82
N HIS A 267 -9.61 4.26 -20.53
CA HIS A 267 -9.44 2.97 -21.19
C HIS A 267 -9.01 1.94 -20.13
N LEU A 268 -9.74 0.84 -19.99
CA LEU A 268 -9.20 -0.36 -19.36
C LEU A 268 -8.13 -0.90 -20.31
N SER A 269 -6.86 -0.72 -19.96
CA SER A 269 -5.71 -1.33 -20.61
C SER A 269 -5.62 -2.82 -20.35
#